data_AF-A0A6S6TVH4-F1
#
_entry.id   AF-A0A6S6TVH4-F1
#
_cell.length_a   1.000
_cell.length_b   1.000
_cell.length_c   1.000
_cell.angle_alpha   90.00
_cell.angle_beta   90.00
_cell.angle_gamma   90.00
#
_symmetry.space_group_name_H-M   'P 1'
#
loop_
_entity.id
_entity.type
_entity.pdbx_description
1 polymer ?
#
loop_
_entity_poly.entity_id
_entity_poly.type
_entity_poly.pdbx_seq_one_letter_code
_entity_poly.pdbx_strand_id
1 'polypeptide(L)'
;MITGELKSQVDKIWEAFWTGGISNPLTVIEQFTFLLFLRRLDENQQLEEKKANMMGIEMQNPIYSPSHKKLRWHSFKNEDPENLYALFTQPQSDIDNLTAFEFMKQLGSEAGVFAQYMKGATFMIPTPRLLDQVVQMIDKIQMDDRDTKGDLYEYLLSKIAIAGTNGQFRTPRHIIKMMVEIMEPTQEDTICDPSCGSAGFLVAASEYCHEHHPDWFHEQAFRDHYNSGMFTGIEFD
;
A
#
# COMPACT_ATOMS: atom_id res chain seq x y z
N MET A 1 -12.74 -11.79 -3.83
CA MET A 1 -13.54 -11.23 -4.94
C MET A 1 -14.13 -9.95 -4.40
N ILE A 2 -13.73 -8.82 -4.97
CA ILE A 2 -14.16 -7.50 -4.50
C ILE A 2 -15.68 -7.40 -4.33
N THR A 3 -16.08 -6.98 -3.14
CA THR A 3 -17.47 -6.63 -2.83
C THR A 3 -17.94 -5.45 -3.67
N GLY A 4 -19.23 -5.42 -4.04
CA GLY A 4 -19.81 -4.29 -4.78
C GLY A 4 -19.64 -2.95 -4.07
N GLU A 5 -19.56 -2.96 -2.74
CA GLU A 5 -19.35 -1.78 -1.92
C GLU A 5 -17.95 -1.19 -2.08
N LEU A 6 -16.89 -2.01 -2.00
CA LEU A 6 -15.52 -1.55 -2.15
C LEU A 6 -15.28 -0.97 -3.56
N LYS A 7 -15.82 -1.60 -4.61
CA LYS A 7 -15.83 -1.04 -5.97
C LYS A 7 -16.43 0.35 -6.00
N SER A 8 -17.62 0.50 -5.42
CA SER A 8 -18.33 1.79 -5.38
C SER A 8 -17.55 2.86 -4.63
N GLN A 9 -16.87 2.51 -3.53
CA GLN A 9 -16.02 3.45 -2.80
C GLN A 9 -14.81 3.91 -3.63
N VAL A 10 -14.13 2.98 -4.30
CA VAL A 10 -12.99 3.29 -5.17
C VAL A 10 -13.41 4.15 -6.35
N ASP A 11 -14.56 3.84 -6.97
CA ASP A 11 -15.10 4.62 -8.09
C ASP A 11 -15.38 6.07 -7.67
N LYS A 12 -15.93 6.29 -6.47
CA LYS A 12 -16.15 7.65 -5.94
C LYS A 12 -14.84 8.42 -5.72
N ILE A 13 -13.80 7.74 -5.22
CA ILE A 13 -12.47 8.35 -5.05
C ILE A 13 -11.91 8.73 -6.42
N TRP A 14 -12.02 7.84 -7.40
CA TRP A 14 -11.61 8.09 -8.78
C TRP A 14 -12.31 9.30 -9.39
N GLU A 15 -13.64 9.36 -9.28
CA GLU A 15 -14.46 10.47 -9.78
C GLU A 15 -14.11 11.79 -9.10
N ALA A 16 -13.79 11.77 -7.80
CA ALA A 16 -13.35 12.97 -7.09
C ALA A 16 -12.02 13.49 -7.63
N PHE A 17 -11.04 12.61 -7.87
CA PHE A 17 -9.78 13.02 -8.49
C PHE A 17 -9.98 13.61 -9.88
N TRP A 18 -10.83 12.98 -10.71
CA TRP A 18 -11.15 13.47 -12.05
C TRP A 18 -11.81 14.85 -12.01
N THR A 19 -12.82 15.03 -11.15
CA THR A 19 -13.53 16.30 -10.97
C THR A 19 -12.63 17.37 -10.36
N GLY A 20 -11.67 16.96 -9.52
CA GLY A 20 -10.67 17.80 -8.89
C GLY A 20 -9.51 18.21 -9.81
N GLY A 21 -9.54 17.82 -11.09
CA GLY A 21 -8.59 18.26 -12.10
C GLY A 21 -7.44 17.29 -12.41
N ILE A 22 -7.43 16.09 -11.81
CA ILE A 22 -6.46 15.04 -12.13
C ILE A 22 -7.08 14.09 -13.16
N SER A 23 -6.79 14.33 -14.44
CA SER A 23 -7.33 13.53 -15.55
C SER A 23 -6.45 12.34 -15.96
N ASN A 24 -5.19 12.29 -15.53
CA ASN A 24 -4.31 11.16 -15.85
C ASN A 24 -4.59 9.98 -14.91
N PRO A 25 -5.07 8.82 -15.40
CA PRO A 25 -5.35 7.62 -14.60
C PRO A 25 -4.17 7.14 -13.76
N LEU A 26 -2.96 7.24 -14.29
CA LEU A 26 -1.74 6.83 -13.57
C LEU A 26 -1.52 7.73 -12.36
N THR A 27 -1.65 9.04 -12.54
CA THR A 27 -1.53 10.01 -11.45
C THR A 27 -2.59 9.78 -10.37
N VAL A 28 -3.83 9.48 -10.74
CA VAL A 28 -4.90 9.16 -9.77
C VAL A 28 -4.48 7.99 -8.87
N ILE A 29 -3.95 6.93 -9.45
CA ILE A 29 -3.56 5.74 -8.70
C ILE A 29 -2.31 5.97 -7.86
N GLU A 30 -1.32 6.71 -8.37
CA GLU A 30 -0.15 7.09 -7.59
C GLU A 30 -0.57 7.86 -6.33
N GLN A 31 -1.36 8.94 -6.50
CA GLN A 31 -1.77 9.77 -5.37
C GLN A 31 -2.65 8.99 -4.38
N PHE A 32 -3.56 8.15 -4.87
CA PHE A 32 -4.34 7.26 -4.02
C PHE A 32 -3.43 6.27 -3.26
N THR A 33 -2.49 5.62 -3.95
CA THR A 33 -1.56 4.67 -3.35
C THR A 33 -0.70 5.32 -2.26
N PHE A 34 -0.23 6.55 -2.46
CA PHE A 34 0.52 7.29 -1.44
C PHE A 34 -0.30 7.55 -0.18
N LEU A 35 -1.56 7.97 -0.33
CA LEU A 35 -2.45 8.19 0.82
C LEU A 35 -2.77 6.89 1.54
N LEU A 36 -2.98 5.79 0.81
CA LEU A 36 -3.15 4.46 1.39
C LEU A 36 -1.92 4.01 2.17
N PHE A 37 -0.74 4.26 1.63
CA PHE A 37 0.51 3.92 2.28
C PHE A 37 0.70 4.70 3.59
N LEU A 38 0.43 6.01 3.59
CA LEU A 38 0.44 6.84 4.80
C LEU A 38 -0.55 6.34 5.87
N ARG A 39 -1.78 5.99 5.47
CA ARG A 39 -2.76 5.36 6.37
C ARG A 39 -2.19 4.07 6.97
N ARG A 40 -1.59 3.23 6.13
CA ARG A 40 -1.08 1.92 6.53
C ARG A 40 0.10 2.00 7.48
N LEU A 41 1.03 2.92 7.26
CA LEU A 41 2.15 3.18 8.16
C LEU A 41 1.66 3.49 9.56
N ASP A 42 0.64 4.36 9.67
CA ASP A 42 0.08 4.76 10.95
C ASP A 42 -0.73 3.63 11.62
N GLU A 43 -1.54 2.87 10.88
CA GLU A 43 -2.24 1.69 11.41
C GLU A 43 -1.27 0.65 11.97
N ASN A 44 -0.17 0.39 11.26
CA ASN A 44 0.87 -0.53 11.73
C ASN A 44 1.53 -0.01 13.01
N GLN A 45 1.89 1.27 13.06
CA GLN A 45 2.43 1.91 14.26
C GLN A 45 1.45 1.78 15.44
N GLN A 46 0.15 2.04 15.23
CA GLN A 46 -0.86 1.90 16.29
C GLN A 46 -1.00 0.47 16.80
N LEU A 47 -0.86 -0.53 15.90
CA LEU A 47 -0.90 -1.93 16.29
C LEU A 47 0.30 -2.28 17.19
N GLU A 48 1.50 -1.84 16.83
CA GLU A 48 2.70 -2.06 17.64
C GLU A 48 2.64 -1.30 18.97
N GLU A 49 2.12 -0.08 18.98
CA GLU A 49 1.87 0.69 20.22
C GLU A 49 0.90 -0.05 21.15
N LYS A 50 -0.18 -0.63 20.62
CA LYS A 50 -1.12 -1.43 21.41
C LYS A 50 -0.45 -2.67 22.00
N LYS A 51 0.37 -3.38 21.22
CA LYS A 51 1.13 -4.55 21.71
C LYS A 51 2.11 -4.16 22.80
N ALA A 52 2.89 -3.11 22.58
CA ALA A 52 3.88 -2.60 23.53
C ALA A 52 3.22 -2.19 24.86
N ASN A 53 2.12 -1.44 24.79
CA ASN A 53 1.32 -1.04 25.95
C ASN A 53 0.75 -2.25 26.71
N MET A 54 0.28 -3.28 26.00
CA MET A 54 -0.26 -4.49 26.60
C MET A 54 0.82 -5.32 27.31
N MET A 55 2.04 -5.34 26.76
CA MET A 55 3.19 -6.06 27.31
C MET A 55 3.97 -5.23 28.35
N GLY A 56 3.68 -3.94 28.50
CA GLY A 56 4.40 -3.03 29.39
C GLY A 56 5.86 -2.79 28.95
N ILE A 57 6.15 -2.91 27.66
CA ILE A 57 7.49 -2.71 27.09
C ILE A 57 7.55 -1.42 26.28
N GLU A 58 8.72 -0.80 26.21
CA GLU A 58 8.96 0.30 25.28
C GLU A 58 9.17 -0.22 23.87
N MET A 59 8.68 0.55 22.89
CA MET A 59 8.81 0.22 21.49
C MET A 59 10.22 0.57 21.00
N GLN A 60 10.95 -0.40 20.45
CA GLN A 60 12.36 -0.20 20.11
C GLN A 60 12.58 0.63 18.84
N ASN A 61 11.71 0.49 17.84
CA ASN A 61 11.88 1.14 16.53
C ASN A 61 10.57 1.76 16.02
N PRO A 62 10.13 2.92 16.54
CA PRO A 62 8.96 3.61 16.03
C PRO A 62 9.15 4.16 14.63
N ILE A 63 8.13 3.96 13.79
CA ILE A 63 8.03 4.63 12.48
C ILE A 63 7.89 6.14 12.71
N TYR A 64 7.02 6.52 13.65
CA TYR A 64 6.76 7.91 14.00
C TYR A 64 7.34 8.22 15.38
N SER A 65 8.31 9.13 15.44
CA SER A 65 8.77 9.71 16.69
C SER A 65 7.69 10.64 17.28
N PRO A 66 7.83 11.07 18.55
CA PRO A 66 6.92 12.05 19.15
C PRO A 66 6.80 13.36 18.35
N SER A 67 7.86 13.82 17.66
CA SER A 67 7.81 15.02 16.82
C SER A 67 6.98 14.80 15.55
N HIS A 68 6.90 13.58 15.03
CA HIS A 68 6.18 13.25 13.80
C HIS A 68 4.67 13.06 14.00
N LYS A 69 4.13 13.32 15.20
CA LYS A 69 2.71 13.05 15.53
C LYS A 69 1.72 13.69 14.55
N LYS A 70 2.02 14.89 14.04
CA LYS A 70 1.19 15.61 13.07
C LYS A 70 1.12 14.93 11.70
N LEU A 71 2.14 14.13 11.35
CA LEU A 71 2.21 13.40 10.08
C LEU A 71 1.47 12.06 10.10
N ARG A 72 0.86 11.70 11.23
CA ARG A 72 0.13 10.43 11.39
C ARG A 72 -1.28 10.56 10.83
N TRP A 73 -1.72 9.55 10.09
CA TRP A 73 -3.05 9.53 9.45
C TRP A 73 -4.18 9.81 10.44
N HIS A 74 -4.19 9.14 11.59
CA HIS A 74 -5.22 9.34 12.61
C HIS A 74 -5.21 10.74 13.24
N SER A 75 -4.09 11.46 13.14
CA SER A 75 -3.99 12.86 13.56
C SER A 75 -4.56 13.77 12.46
N PHE A 76 -3.94 13.77 11.28
CA PHE A 76 -4.23 14.78 10.26
C PHE A 76 -5.59 14.62 9.60
N LYS A 77 -6.20 13.41 9.63
CA LYS A 77 -7.52 13.19 9.02
C LYS A 77 -8.65 14.01 9.65
N ASN A 78 -8.41 14.57 10.84
CA ASN A 78 -9.38 15.40 11.56
C ASN A 78 -9.02 16.89 11.54
N GLU A 79 -7.93 17.27 10.86
CA GLU A 79 -7.54 18.67 10.68
C GLU A 79 -8.46 19.34 9.64
N ASP A 80 -8.52 20.67 9.67
CA ASP A 80 -9.21 21.39 8.61
C ASP A 80 -8.46 21.27 7.26
N PRO A 81 -9.15 21.43 6.12
CA PRO A 81 -8.55 21.20 4.81
C PRO A 81 -7.27 22.00 4.55
N GLU A 82 -7.17 23.23 5.06
CA GLU A 82 -6.02 24.09 4.79
C GLU A 82 -4.79 23.65 5.58
N ASN A 83 -4.97 23.32 6.86
CA ASN A 83 -3.89 22.76 7.68
C ASN A 83 -3.46 21.38 7.16
N LEU A 84 -4.41 20.52 6.79
CA LEU A 84 -4.11 19.24 6.14
C LEU A 84 -3.28 19.46 4.86
N TYR A 85 -3.68 20.39 4.00
CA TYR A 85 -2.96 20.66 2.76
C TYR A 85 -1.55 21.23 2.99
N ALA A 86 -1.38 22.08 4.00
CA ALA A 86 -0.07 22.60 4.40
C ALA A 86 0.88 21.47 4.82
N LEU A 87 0.40 20.44 5.53
CA LEU A 87 1.23 19.28 5.90
C LEU A 87 1.81 18.53 4.68
N PHE A 88 1.14 18.57 3.53
CA PHE A 88 1.58 17.88 2.31
C PHE A 88 2.36 18.79 1.35
N THR A 89 2.27 20.11 1.49
CA THR A 89 2.83 21.07 0.52
C THR A 89 3.87 22.03 1.09
N GLN A 90 3.94 22.16 2.42
CA GLN A 90 4.86 23.07 3.09
C GLN A 90 5.73 22.32 4.11
N PRO A 91 7.07 22.48 4.06
CA PRO A 91 7.98 21.96 5.08
C PRO A 91 7.59 22.41 6.48
N GLN A 92 7.48 21.47 7.41
CA GLN A 92 7.11 21.75 8.80
C GLN A 92 8.37 21.95 9.64
N SER A 93 8.56 23.16 10.18
CA SER A 93 9.78 23.53 10.90
C SER A 93 10.00 22.78 12.21
N ASP A 94 8.93 22.26 12.81
CA ASP A 94 8.94 21.41 14.01
C ASP A 94 9.08 19.91 13.69
N ILE A 95 9.20 19.55 12.41
CA ILE A 95 9.25 18.16 11.92
C ILE A 95 10.39 18.03 10.88
N ASP A 96 11.61 18.37 11.28
CA ASP A 96 12.82 18.24 10.45
C ASP A 96 12.76 18.97 9.09
N ASN A 97 11.89 19.98 8.96
CA ASN A 97 11.56 20.65 7.69
C ASN A 97 11.06 19.69 6.60
N LEU A 98 10.23 18.72 6.98
CA LEU A 98 9.61 17.76 6.07
C LEU A 98 8.11 18.00 5.93
N THR A 99 7.60 17.70 4.74
CA THR A 99 6.17 17.43 4.50
C THR A 99 5.83 15.98 4.87
N ALA A 100 4.53 15.68 5.02
CA ALA A 100 4.02 14.31 5.18
C ALA A 100 4.47 13.39 4.03
N PHE A 101 4.51 13.92 2.80
CA PHE A 101 4.93 13.18 1.63
C PHE A 101 6.45 12.91 1.60
N GLU A 102 7.27 13.90 1.98
CA GLU A 102 8.72 13.70 2.06
C GLU A 102 9.12 12.73 3.18
N PHE A 103 8.45 12.80 4.33
CA PHE A 103 8.63 11.84 5.41
C PHE A 103 8.35 10.40 4.93
N MET A 104 7.24 10.20 4.22
CA MET A 104 6.91 8.91 3.60
C MET A 104 8.00 8.45 2.62
N LYS A 105 8.51 9.36 1.77
CA LYS A 105 9.59 9.06 0.83
C LYS A 105 10.89 8.63 1.54
N GLN A 106 11.23 9.26 2.66
CA GLN A 106 12.40 8.89 3.45
C GLN A 106 12.28 7.48 4.03
N LEU A 107 11.14 7.14 4.65
CA LEU A 107 10.87 5.78 5.11
C LEU A 107 10.98 4.76 3.96
N GLY A 108 10.49 5.15 2.78
CA GLY A 108 10.60 4.31 1.60
C GLY A 108 12.03 4.15 1.05
N SER A 109 12.88 5.15 1.27
CA SER A 109 14.25 5.16 0.76
C SER A 109 15.17 4.12 1.42
N GLU A 110 14.80 3.66 2.62
CA GLU A 110 15.49 2.60 3.35
C GLU A 110 14.99 1.19 2.94
N ALA A 111 13.90 1.09 2.15
CA ALA A 111 13.17 -0.14 1.85
C ALA A 111 13.48 -0.75 0.46
N GLY A 112 14.74 -0.78 0.04
CA GLY A 112 15.19 -1.52 -1.14
C GLY A 112 14.52 -1.08 -2.46
N VAL A 113 13.80 -1.98 -3.13
CA VAL A 113 13.11 -1.72 -4.42
C VAL A 113 12.10 -0.57 -4.32
N PHE A 114 11.42 -0.44 -3.18
CA PHE A 114 10.46 0.63 -2.93
C PHE A 114 11.11 2.03 -2.96
N ALA A 115 12.38 2.13 -2.58
CA ALA A 115 13.16 3.37 -2.66
C ALA A 115 13.30 3.88 -4.11
N GLN A 116 13.43 2.97 -5.08
CA GLN A 116 13.59 3.32 -6.48
C GLN A 116 12.31 3.95 -7.04
N TYR A 117 11.15 3.35 -6.74
CA TYR A 117 9.85 3.89 -7.13
C TYR A 117 9.55 5.24 -6.45
N MET A 118 9.91 5.38 -5.16
CA MET A 118 9.66 6.62 -4.43
C MET A 118 10.56 7.79 -4.85
N LYS A 119 11.73 7.54 -5.45
CA LYS A 119 12.69 8.60 -5.81
C LYS A 119 12.08 9.67 -6.72
N GLY A 120 11.33 9.25 -7.75
CA GLY A 120 10.66 10.13 -8.71
C GLY A 120 9.26 10.60 -8.31
N ALA A 121 8.70 10.05 -7.24
CA ALA A 121 7.34 10.34 -6.82
C ALA A 121 7.17 11.80 -6.36
N THR A 122 6.06 12.42 -6.75
CA THR A 122 5.65 13.78 -6.37
C THR A 122 4.21 13.82 -5.89
N PHE A 123 3.92 14.71 -4.95
CA PHE A 123 2.56 15.01 -4.54
C PHE A 123 1.90 15.94 -5.57
N MET A 124 0.73 15.54 -6.09
CA MET A 124 0.07 16.21 -7.23
C MET A 124 -1.40 16.57 -6.96
N ILE A 125 -1.89 16.45 -5.73
CA ILE A 125 -3.26 16.85 -5.39
C ILE A 125 -3.32 18.39 -5.36
N PRO A 126 -4.14 19.05 -6.19
CA PRO A 126 -4.00 20.48 -6.46
C PRO A 126 -4.71 21.39 -5.46
N THR A 127 -5.64 20.86 -4.65
CA THR A 127 -6.45 21.69 -3.76
C THR A 127 -6.65 21.06 -2.37
N PRO A 128 -6.74 21.90 -1.32
CA PRO A 128 -7.08 21.48 0.04
C PRO A 128 -8.36 20.66 0.12
N ARG A 129 -9.41 21.13 -0.56
CA ARG A 129 -10.72 20.49 -0.59
C ARG A 129 -10.65 19.08 -1.20
N LEU A 130 -9.90 18.90 -2.30
CA LEU A 130 -9.77 17.58 -2.92
C LEU A 130 -9.02 16.63 -1.99
N LEU A 131 -7.93 17.09 -1.37
CA LEU A 131 -7.15 16.28 -0.44
C LEU A 131 -8.01 15.82 0.74
N ASP A 132 -8.71 16.73 1.42
CA ASP A 132 -9.62 16.38 2.52
C ASP A 132 -10.68 15.38 2.05
N GLN A 133 -11.39 15.67 0.95
CA GLN A 133 -12.43 14.78 0.43
C GLN A 133 -11.90 13.36 0.20
N VAL A 134 -10.73 13.22 -0.43
CA VAL A 134 -10.11 11.91 -0.69
C VAL A 134 -9.67 11.24 0.61
N VAL A 135 -9.05 11.96 1.55
CA VAL A 135 -8.65 11.41 2.87
C VAL A 135 -9.87 10.87 3.61
N GLN A 136 -10.98 11.62 3.66
CA GLN A 136 -12.22 11.19 4.30
C GLN A 136 -12.85 9.96 3.63
N MET A 137 -12.77 9.86 2.30
CA MET A 137 -13.27 8.70 1.56
C MET A 137 -12.39 7.46 1.79
N ILE A 138 -11.08 7.64 1.78
CA ILE A 138 -10.12 6.58 2.05
C ILE A 138 -10.29 6.05 3.47
N ASP A 139 -10.47 6.90 4.48
CA ASP A 139 -10.62 6.48 5.89
C ASP A 139 -11.81 5.52 6.11
N LYS A 140 -12.84 5.61 5.25
CA LYS A 140 -14.03 4.75 5.31
C LYS A 140 -13.84 3.37 4.68
N ILE A 141 -12.76 3.16 3.93
CA ILE A 141 -12.46 1.84 3.36
C ILE A 141 -12.08 0.90 4.50
N GLN A 142 -12.81 -0.20 4.64
CA GLN A 142 -12.46 -1.26 5.59
C GLN A 142 -11.34 -2.11 4.99
N MET A 143 -10.21 -2.20 5.70
CA MET A 143 -9.00 -2.90 5.26
C MET A 143 -8.55 -3.97 6.27
N ASP A 144 -9.50 -4.54 6.99
CA ASP A 144 -9.18 -5.48 8.07
C ASP A 144 -8.68 -6.83 7.53
N ASP A 145 -9.13 -7.20 6.33
CA ASP A 145 -8.77 -8.44 5.66
C ASP A 145 -7.61 -8.26 4.65
N ARG A 146 -6.72 -9.26 4.55
CA ARG A 146 -5.62 -9.28 3.57
C ARG A 146 -6.17 -9.39 2.16
N ASP A 147 -7.20 -10.20 1.94
CA ASP A 147 -7.83 -10.39 0.63
C ASP A 147 -8.37 -9.08 0.09
N THR A 148 -9.02 -8.28 0.95
CA THR A 148 -9.60 -6.98 0.60
C THR A 148 -8.55 -5.97 0.10
N LYS A 149 -7.30 -6.08 0.56
CA LYS A 149 -6.19 -5.22 0.12
C LYS A 149 -5.72 -5.59 -1.27
N GLY A 150 -5.49 -6.88 -1.52
CA GLY A 150 -5.13 -7.39 -2.84
C GLY A 150 -6.21 -7.04 -3.86
N ASP A 151 -7.47 -7.30 -3.49
CA ASP A 151 -8.66 -6.96 -4.25
C ASP A 151 -8.72 -5.45 -4.59
N LEU A 152 -8.46 -4.54 -3.63
CA LEU A 152 -8.40 -3.09 -3.87
C LEU A 152 -7.33 -2.71 -4.90
N TYR A 153 -6.09 -3.16 -4.71
CA TYR A 153 -4.99 -2.86 -5.62
C TYR A 153 -5.28 -3.38 -7.03
N GLU A 154 -5.81 -4.60 -7.15
CA GLU A 154 -6.19 -5.19 -8.43
C GLU A 154 -7.26 -4.37 -9.15
N TYR A 155 -8.23 -3.82 -8.42
CA TYR A 155 -9.23 -2.97 -9.05
C TYR A 155 -8.68 -1.64 -9.51
N LEU A 156 -7.79 -1.03 -8.72
CA LEU A 156 -7.08 0.17 -9.16
C LEU A 156 -6.29 -0.10 -10.44
N LEU A 157 -5.56 -1.22 -10.50
CA LEU A 157 -4.86 -1.63 -11.71
C LEU A 157 -5.80 -1.90 -12.89
N SER A 158 -6.97 -2.51 -12.64
CA SER A 158 -7.98 -2.75 -13.68
C SER A 158 -8.51 -1.44 -14.29
N LYS A 159 -8.56 -0.34 -13.52
CA LYS A 159 -8.95 0.98 -14.03
C LYS A 159 -7.90 1.57 -14.96
N ILE A 160 -6.60 1.30 -14.74
CA ILE A 160 -5.54 1.66 -15.70
C ILE A 160 -5.74 0.93 -17.02
N ALA A 161 -5.96 -0.38 -16.95
CA ALA A 161 -6.09 -1.23 -18.14
C ALA A 161 -7.26 -0.81 -19.04
N ILE A 162 -8.34 -0.27 -18.44
CA ILE A 162 -9.49 0.26 -19.17
C ILE A 162 -9.21 1.67 -19.73
N ALA A 163 -8.38 2.46 -19.04
CA ALA A 163 -8.14 3.86 -19.38
C ALA A 163 -7.00 4.10 -20.40
N GLY A 164 -6.26 3.06 -20.82
CA GLY A 164 -5.13 3.22 -21.75
C GLY A 164 -4.82 1.99 -22.61
N THR A 165 -4.83 2.21 -23.93
CA THR A 165 -4.35 1.34 -25.03
C THR A 165 -2.84 1.12 -25.02
N ASN A 166 -2.27 0.52 -23.96
CA ASN A 166 -0.83 0.23 -23.86
C ASN A 166 -0.51 -1.26 -23.67
N GLY A 167 -1.36 -2.18 -24.15
CA GLY A 167 -0.98 -3.58 -24.41
C GLY A 167 -0.42 -4.38 -23.23
N GLN A 168 -0.55 -3.90 -21.98
CA GLN A 168 -0.05 -4.62 -20.81
C GLN A 168 -0.96 -5.83 -20.55
N PHE A 169 -0.45 -7.02 -20.82
CA PHE A 169 -1.14 -8.27 -20.57
C PHE A 169 -1.14 -8.56 -19.06
N ARG A 170 -2.32 -8.81 -18.51
CA ARG A 170 -2.50 -9.24 -17.12
C ARG A 170 -3.09 -10.64 -17.12
N THR A 171 -2.54 -11.53 -16.29
CA THR A 171 -3.08 -12.87 -16.11
C THR A 171 -4.30 -12.82 -15.19
N PRO A 172 -5.47 -13.31 -15.61
CA PRO A 172 -6.66 -13.35 -14.76
C PRO A 172 -6.42 -14.13 -13.45
N ARG A 173 -6.96 -13.63 -12.34
CA ARG A 173 -6.74 -14.19 -10.99
C ARG A 173 -7.12 -15.66 -10.83
N HIS A 174 -8.20 -16.09 -11.47
CA HIS A 174 -8.62 -17.49 -11.42
C HIS A 174 -7.62 -18.42 -12.12
N ILE A 175 -6.91 -17.93 -13.15
CA ILE A 175 -5.84 -18.67 -13.82
C ILE A 175 -4.62 -18.73 -12.91
N ILE A 176 -4.21 -17.60 -12.33
CA ILE A 176 -3.10 -17.54 -11.37
C ILE A 176 -3.35 -18.50 -10.20
N LYS A 177 -4.52 -18.40 -9.55
CA LYS A 177 -4.87 -19.25 -8.40
C LYS A 177 -4.85 -20.72 -8.79
N MET A 178 -5.53 -21.10 -9.88
CA MET A 178 -5.50 -22.48 -10.38
C MET A 178 -4.08 -22.99 -10.62
N MET A 179 -3.20 -22.18 -11.24
CA MET A 179 -1.83 -22.60 -11.51
C MET A 179 -1.04 -22.81 -10.21
N VAL A 180 -1.16 -21.91 -9.23
CA VAL A 180 -0.51 -22.05 -7.93
C VAL A 180 -1.02 -23.27 -7.17
N GLU A 181 -2.34 -23.47 -7.15
CA GLU A 181 -2.99 -24.63 -6.50
C GLU A 181 -2.52 -25.96 -7.10
N ILE A 182 -2.27 -26.02 -8.42
CA ILE A 182 -1.71 -27.21 -9.07
C ILE A 182 -0.22 -27.40 -8.76
N MET A 183 0.51 -26.30 -8.54
CA MET A 183 1.95 -26.34 -8.28
C MET A 183 2.29 -26.77 -6.86
N GLU A 184 1.37 -26.61 -5.89
CA GLU A 184 1.53 -26.99 -4.48
C GLU A 184 2.90 -26.60 -3.87
N PRO A 185 3.24 -25.29 -3.78
CA PRO A 185 4.54 -24.86 -3.27
C PRO A 185 4.86 -25.36 -1.85
N THR A 186 6.11 -25.76 -1.62
CA THR A 186 6.61 -26.32 -0.36
C THR A 186 7.52 -25.36 0.42
N GLN A 187 7.91 -25.74 1.63
CA GLN A 187 8.72 -24.91 2.53
C GLN A 187 10.13 -24.61 1.98
N GLU A 188 10.69 -25.54 1.22
CA GLU A 188 12.05 -25.48 0.69
C GLU A 188 12.12 -24.83 -0.69
N ASP A 189 10.97 -24.57 -1.33
CA ASP A 189 10.92 -24.07 -2.69
C ASP A 189 11.41 -22.63 -2.79
N THR A 190 11.93 -22.31 -3.98
CA THR A 190 12.21 -20.94 -4.41
C THR A 190 11.36 -20.65 -5.65
N ILE A 191 10.60 -19.56 -5.58
CA ILE A 191 9.58 -19.19 -6.55
C ILE A 191 10.09 -17.98 -7.33
N CYS A 192 10.24 -18.15 -8.63
CA CYS A 192 10.69 -17.10 -9.54
C CYS A 192 9.60 -16.79 -10.56
N ASP A 193 9.23 -15.52 -10.66
CA ASP A 193 8.44 -14.99 -11.76
C ASP A 193 9.30 -14.00 -12.59
N PRO A 194 9.81 -14.43 -13.76
CA PRO A 194 10.75 -13.64 -14.55
C PRO A 194 10.09 -12.49 -15.33
N SER A 195 8.77 -12.36 -15.25
CA SER A 195 7.97 -11.30 -15.89
C SER A 195 6.80 -10.94 -14.99
N CYS A 196 7.10 -10.52 -13.77
CA CYS A 196 6.14 -10.58 -12.67
C CYS A 196 5.00 -9.57 -12.77
N GLY A 197 5.16 -8.48 -13.52
CA GLY A 197 4.18 -7.40 -13.60
C GLY A 197 3.84 -6.88 -12.22
N SER A 198 2.55 -6.95 -11.87
CA SER A 198 2.05 -6.64 -10.52
C SER A 198 2.30 -7.75 -9.48
N ALA A 199 3.24 -8.67 -9.73
CA ALA A 199 3.62 -9.81 -8.91
C ALA A 199 2.48 -10.80 -8.61
N GLY A 200 1.53 -10.97 -9.54
CA GLY A 200 0.31 -11.76 -9.32
C GLY A 200 0.56 -13.20 -8.88
N PHE A 201 1.50 -13.91 -9.51
CA PHE A 201 1.86 -15.29 -9.14
C PHE A 201 2.58 -15.38 -7.79
N LEU A 202 3.50 -14.45 -7.50
CA LEU A 202 4.23 -14.44 -6.23
C LEU A 202 3.28 -14.18 -5.05
N VAL A 203 2.35 -13.24 -5.21
CA VAL A 203 1.31 -12.96 -4.20
C VAL A 203 0.41 -14.18 -4.00
N ALA A 204 -0.05 -14.82 -5.07
CA ALA A 204 -0.91 -16.01 -4.95
C ALA A 204 -0.18 -17.21 -4.30
N ALA A 205 1.11 -17.39 -4.56
CA ALA A 205 1.91 -18.41 -3.89
C ALA A 205 2.08 -18.11 -2.38
N SER A 206 2.28 -16.83 -2.02
CA SER A 206 2.29 -16.38 -0.63
C SER A 206 0.96 -16.62 0.08
N GLU A 207 -0.17 -16.32 -0.58
CA GLU A 207 -1.52 -16.61 -0.09
C GLU A 207 -1.73 -18.12 0.11
N TYR A 208 -1.32 -18.94 -0.86
CA TYR A 208 -1.39 -20.40 -0.76
C TYR A 208 -0.69 -20.93 0.51
N CYS A 209 0.55 -20.50 0.77
CA CYS A 209 1.28 -20.90 1.98
C CYS A 209 0.54 -20.48 3.25
N HIS A 210 -0.06 -19.29 3.28
CA HIS A 210 -0.82 -18.82 4.44
C HIS A 210 -2.14 -19.57 4.66
N GLU A 211 -2.85 -19.94 3.59
CA GLU A 211 -4.14 -20.64 3.64
C GLU A 211 -3.98 -22.12 3.99
N HIS A 212 -3.06 -22.81 3.32
CA HIS A 212 -2.91 -24.27 3.43
C HIS A 212 -1.92 -24.69 4.52
N HIS A 213 -0.96 -23.82 4.84
CA HIS A 213 0.15 -24.15 5.72
C HIS A 213 0.48 -23.06 6.76
N PRO A 214 -0.52 -22.62 7.56
CA PRO A 214 -0.30 -21.60 8.58
C PRO A 214 0.72 -22.04 9.65
N ASP A 215 0.89 -23.35 9.85
CA ASP A 215 1.81 -23.96 10.79
C ASP A 215 3.29 -23.71 10.45
N TRP A 216 3.63 -23.60 9.16
CA TRP A 216 5.01 -23.35 8.73
C TRP A 216 5.54 -22.01 9.29
N PHE A 217 4.67 -21.02 9.44
CA PHE A 217 5.02 -19.72 10.00
C PHE A 217 5.37 -19.75 11.50
N HIS A 218 5.20 -20.88 12.19
CA HIS A 218 5.70 -21.07 13.54
C HIS A 218 7.20 -21.38 13.58
N GLU A 219 7.78 -21.84 12.48
CA GLU A 219 9.20 -22.18 12.38
C GLU A 219 10.03 -20.96 11.99
N GLN A 220 11.09 -20.65 12.76
CA GLN A 220 11.95 -19.51 12.47
C GLN A 220 12.64 -19.67 11.11
N ALA A 221 13.12 -20.87 10.79
CA ALA A 221 13.80 -21.15 9.54
C ALA A 221 12.91 -20.87 8.32
N PHE A 222 11.65 -21.32 8.36
CA PHE A 222 10.70 -21.01 7.29
C PHE A 222 10.39 -19.52 7.23
N ARG A 223 10.18 -18.84 8.36
CA ARG A 223 9.98 -17.37 8.36
C ARG A 223 11.16 -16.64 7.71
N ASP A 224 12.39 -17.04 7.99
CA ASP A 224 13.57 -16.41 7.42
C ASP A 224 13.65 -16.65 5.91
N HIS A 225 13.42 -17.87 5.45
CA HIS A 225 13.37 -18.22 4.02
C HIS A 225 12.23 -17.48 3.30
N TYR A 226 11.02 -17.54 3.83
CA TYR A 226 9.83 -16.88 3.29
C TYR A 226 10.04 -15.38 3.10
N ASN A 227 10.65 -14.69 4.08
CA ASN A 227 10.84 -13.24 4.04
C ASN A 227 12.01 -12.78 3.16
N SER A 228 12.94 -13.66 2.78
CA SER A 228 14.19 -13.23 2.14
C SER A 228 14.65 -14.03 0.93
N GLY A 229 14.35 -15.33 0.85
CA GLY A 229 14.86 -16.24 -0.17
C GLY A 229 13.80 -16.91 -1.03
N MET A 230 12.56 -16.99 -0.56
CA MET A 230 11.50 -17.77 -1.24
C MET A 230 10.99 -17.12 -2.52
N PHE A 231 10.93 -15.79 -2.61
CA PHE A 231 10.27 -15.10 -3.73
C PHE A 231 11.25 -14.24 -4.52
N THR A 232 11.29 -14.42 -5.83
CA THR A 232 12.04 -13.56 -6.77
C THR A 232 11.11 -13.12 -7.90
N GLY A 233 11.00 -11.81 -8.10
CA GLY A 233 10.28 -11.21 -9.22
C GLY A 233 11.20 -10.36 -10.05
N ILE A 234 11.13 -10.50 -11.37
CA ILE A 234 11.81 -9.61 -12.33
C ILE A 234 10.73 -8.92 -13.16
N GLU A 235 10.83 -7.59 -13.24
CA GLU A 235 10.03 -6.77 -14.14
C GLU A 235 10.97 -5.82 -14.90
N PHE A 236 10.71 -5.66 -16.19
CA PHE A 236 11.53 -4.86 -17.11
C PHE A 236 10.84 -3.54 -17.52
N ASP A 237 9.53 -3.42 -17.31
CA ASP A 237 8.71 -2.22 -17.60
C ASP A 237 8.57 -1.25 -16.40
#